data_AF-A0A8J7YJR9-F1
#
_entry.id   AF-A0A8J7YJR9-F1
#
_cell.length_a   1.000
_cell.length_b   1.000
_cell.length_c   1.000
_cell.angle_alpha   90.00
_cell.angle_beta   90.00
_cell.angle_gamma   90.00
#
_symmetry.space_group_name_H-M   'P 1'
#
loop_
_entity.id
_entity.type
_entity.pdbx_description
1 polymer ?
#
loop_
_entity_poly.entity_id
_entity_poly.type
_entity_poly.pdbx_seq_one_letter_code
_entity_poly.pdbx_strand_id
1 'polypeptide(L)' 'MGGLPIIYVKAGGTSSKCPVCGDKLFAEEGRMMYCVKCRRRVDRDVNASINIFKRGMRFVPVGPAGEAMNGNSGTLQFQR' A
#
# COMPACT_ATOMS: atom_id res chain seq x y z
N MET A 1 -22.70 -20.46 1.23
CA MET A 1 -22.12 -19.23 0.64
C MET A 1 -21.61 -18.37 1.78
N GLY A 2 -20.28 -18.17 1.88
CA GLY A 2 -19.67 -17.25 2.83
C GLY A 2 -19.03 -16.10 2.06
N GLY A 3 -19.33 -14.86 2.44
CA GLY A 3 -18.66 -13.68 1.88
C GLY A 3 -17.29 -13.45 2.50
N LEU A 4 -16.49 -12.56 1.90
CA LEU A 4 -15.27 -12.06 2.50
C LEU A 4 -15.62 -11.00 3.58
N PRO A 5 -15.08 -11.11 4.80
CA PRO A 5 -15.34 -10.11 5.84
C PRO A 5 -14.74 -8.76 5.44
N ILE A 6 -15.50 -7.68 5.66
CA ILE A 6 -15.08 -6.31 5.39
C ILE A 6 -14.72 -5.63 6.71
N ILE A 7 -13.51 -5.06 6.78
CA ILE A 7 -13.04 -4.29 7.93
C ILE A 7 -12.90 -2.82 7.51
N TYR A 8 -13.69 -1.95 8.13
CA TYR A 8 -13.61 -0.51 7.89
C TYR A 8 -12.50 0.12 8.74
N VAL A 9 -11.68 0.97 8.11
CA VAL A 9 -10.62 1.72 8.79
C VAL A 9 -10.69 3.20 8.44
N LYS A 10 -10.22 4.07 9.35
CA LYS A 10 -10.07 5.50 9.05
C LYS A 10 -9.04 5.68 7.94
N ALA A 11 -9.43 6.17 6.77
CA ALA A 11 -8.53 6.29 5.61
C ALA A 11 -7.62 7.54 5.65
N GLY A 12 -7.90 8.51 6.53
CA GLY A 12 -7.12 9.75 6.61
C GLY A 12 -5.62 9.51 6.78
N GLY A 13 -4.82 10.17 5.94
CA GLY A 13 -3.36 10.18 6.00
C GLY A 13 -2.66 8.89 5.58
N THR A 14 -3.34 7.93 4.97
CA THR A 14 -2.72 6.67 4.48
C THR A 14 -1.83 6.90 3.27
N SER A 15 -2.10 7.90 2.43
CA SER A 15 -1.28 8.23 1.25
C SER A 15 -0.06 9.09 1.58
N SER A 16 -0.02 9.76 2.74
CA SER A 16 1.00 10.75 3.09
C SER A 16 2.02 10.27 4.14
N LYS A 17 1.85 9.06 4.68
CA LYS A 17 2.77 8.46 5.66
C LYS A 17 3.51 7.27 5.08
N CYS A 18 4.76 7.10 5.46
CA CYS A 18 5.57 5.97 5.04
C CYS A 18 5.07 4.67 5.72
N PRO A 19 4.66 3.63 4.97
CA PRO A 19 4.25 2.34 5.51
C PRO A 19 5.37 1.59 6.21
N VAL A 20 6.63 1.99 6.05
CA VAL A 20 7.77 1.36 6.73
C VAL A 20 8.00 2.03 8.08
N CYS A 21 8.27 3.34 8.09
CA CYS A 21 8.70 4.06 9.29
C CYS A 21 7.65 5.00 9.90
N GLY A 22 6.53 5.28 9.23
CA GLY A 22 5.49 6.18 9.70
C GLY A 22 5.69 7.67 9.40
N ASP A 23 6.88 8.09 8.97
CA ASP A 23 7.20 9.50 8.69
C ASP A 23 6.40 10.06 7.50
N LYS A 24 6.30 11.40 7.46
CA LYS A 24 5.68 12.11 6.34
C LYS A 24 6.45 11.84 5.04
N LEU A 25 5.69 11.59 3.98
CA LEU A 25 6.19 11.48 2.62
C LEU A 25 6.13 12.84 1.92
N PHE A 26 7.11 13.07 1.05
CA PHE A 26 7.19 14.26 0.19
C PHE A 26 6.75 13.88 -1.22
N ALA A 27 5.92 14.72 -1.84
CA ALA A 27 5.52 14.50 -3.22
C ALA A 27 6.70 14.76 -4.16
N GLU A 28 6.89 13.86 -5.12
CA GLU A 28 7.77 14.07 -6.28
C GLU A 28 6.90 14.24 -7.54
N GLU A 29 7.52 14.30 -8.72
CA GLU A 29 6.80 14.37 -9.98
C GLU A 29 5.85 13.17 -10.17
N GLY A 30 4.70 13.43 -10.80
CA GLY A 30 3.69 12.41 -11.09
C GLY A 30 2.96 11.90 -9.85
N ARG A 31 2.95 10.57 -9.66
CA ARG A 31 2.26 9.89 -8.54
C ARG A 31 3.23 9.36 -7.47
N MET A 32 4.50 9.73 -7.55
CA MET A 32 5.55 9.21 -6.69
C MET A 32 5.67 10.02 -5.39
N MET A 33 5.97 9.31 -4.31
CA MET A 33 6.18 9.84 -2.97
C MET A 33 7.54 9.38 -2.45
N TYR A 34 8.29 10.29 -1.84
CA TYR A 34 9.62 10.02 -1.30
C TYR A 34 9.64 10.07 0.24
N CYS A 35 10.26 9.07 0.85
CA CYS A 35 10.54 9.06 2.28
C CYS A 35 12.01 9.40 2.54
N VAL A 36 12.27 10.51 3.24
CA VAL A 36 13.64 10.93 3.58
C VAL A 36 14.32 9.94 4.53
N LYS A 37 13.60 9.44 5.54
CA LYS A 37 14.16 8.50 6.54
C LYS A 37 14.49 7.13 5.97
N CYS A 38 13.61 6.58 5.14
CA CYS A 38 13.83 5.27 4.50
C CYS A 38 14.59 5.35 3.17
N ARG A 39 14.78 6.55 2.61
CA ARG A 39 15.39 6.79 1.29
C ARG A 39 14.75 5.95 0.17
N ARG A 40 13.42 5.87 0.17
CA ARG A 40 12.67 5.07 -0.82
C ARG A 40 11.59 5.90 -1.50
N ARG A 41 11.36 5.59 -2.77
CA ARG A 41 10.24 6.08 -3.57
C ARG A 41 9.12 5.05 -3.61
N VAL A 42 7.88 5.51 -3.64
CA VAL A 42 6.70 4.65 -3.72
C VAL A 42 5.58 5.36 -4.44
N ASP A 43 4.83 4.64 -5.26
CA ASP A 43 3.58 5.16 -5.82
C ASP A 43 2.57 5.44 -4.70
N ARG A 44 1.88 6.57 -4.79
CA ARG A 44 0.96 7.06 -3.77
C ARG A 44 -0.20 6.09 -3.48
N ASP A 45 -0.71 5.38 -4.48
CA ASP A 45 -1.86 4.48 -4.35
C ASP A 45 -1.42 3.13 -3.77
N VAL A 46 -0.26 2.64 -4.18
CA VAL A 46 0.40 1.48 -3.55
C VAL A 46 0.68 1.78 -2.07
N ASN A 47 1.18 2.98 -1.78
CA ASN A 47 1.45 3.43 -0.41
C ASN A 47 0.19 3.46 0.47
N ALA A 48 -0.90 4.04 -0.05
CA ALA A 48 -2.18 4.12 0.65
C ALA A 48 -2.74 2.72 0.92
N SER A 49 -2.68 1.82 -0.06
CA SER A 49 -3.17 0.44 0.06
C SER A 49 -2.44 -0.33 1.16
N ILE A 50 -1.10 -0.26 1.20
CA ILE A 50 -0.31 -0.90 2.25
C ILE A 50 -0.66 -0.32 3.63
N ASN A 51 -0.82 1.00 3.75
CA ASN A 51 -1.18 1.62 5.02
C ASN A 51 -2.60 1.27 5.49
N ILE A 52 -3.56 1.15 4.58
CA ILE A 52 -4.92 0.67 4.89
C ILE A 52 -4.85 -0.77 5.40
N PHE A 53 -4.13 -1.64 4.69
CA PHE A 53 -3.90 -3.03 5.10
C PHE A 53 -3.29 -3.09 6.51
N LYS A 54 -2.18 -2.40 6.76
CA LYS A 54 -1.53 -2.37 8.08
C LYS A 54 -2.43 -1.84 9.21
N ARG A 55 -3.40 -0.97 8.90
CA ARG A 55 -4.34 -0.42 9.88
C ARG A 55 -5.50 -1.37 10.18
N GLY A 56 -5.92 -2.18 9.20
CA GLY A 56 -6.98 -3.18 9.35
C GLY A 56 -6.49 -4.51 9.91
N MET A 57 -5.19 -4.78 9.88
CA MET A 57 -4.61 -6.03 10.34
C MET A 57 -4.15 -5.96 11.80
N ARG A 58 -4.56 -6.95 12.61
CA ARG A 58 -4.03 -7.16 13.98
C ARG A 58 -2.70 -7.91 13.97
N PHE A 59 -2.50 -8.79 12.99
CA PHE A 59 -1.29 -9.59 12.78
C PHE A 59 -0.94 -9.56 11.29
N VAL A 60 0.35 -9.57 10.97
CA VAL A 60 0.81 -9.75 9.59
C VAL A 60 0.72 -11.24 9.28
N PRO A 61 -0.08 -11.66 8.29
CA PRO A 61 -0.17 -13.06 7.92
C PRO A 61 1.17 -13.45 7.31
N VAL A 62 1.80 -14.48 7.88
CA VAL A 62 3.00 -15.10 7.35
C VAL A 62 2.57 -16.42 6.74
N GLY A 63 2.63 -16.50 5.41
CA GLY A 63 2.29 -17.70 4.65
C GLY A 63 3.27 -17.89 3.49
N PRO A 64 3.39 -19.12 2.96
CA PRO A 64 4.20 -19.38 1.78
C PRO A 64 3.74 -18.53 0.59
N ALA A 65 4.70 -18.04 -0.20
CA ALA A 65 4.42 -17.13 -1.32
C ALA A 65 3.45 -17.72 -2.36
N GLY A 66 3.37 -19.05 -2.48
CA GLY A 66 2.44 -19.73 -3.38
C GLY A 66 0.96 -19.60 -2.99
N GLU A 67 0.67 -19.19 -1.75
CA GLU A 67 -0.69 -18.94 -1.26
C GLU A 67 -1.09 -17.46 -1.35
N ALA A 68 -0.15 -16.58 -1.74
CA ALA A 68 -0.44 -15.17 -1.91
C ALA A 68 -1.39 -14.95 -3.10
N MET A 69 -2.29 -13.98 -2.97
CA MET A 69 -3.13 -13.56 -4.08
C MET A 69 -2.25 -12.99 -5.19
N ASN A 70 -2.09 -13.73 -6.28
CA ASN A 70 -1.38 -13.22 -7.45
C ASN A 70 -2.24 -12.15 -8.12
N GLY A 71 -1.77 -10.90 -8.08
CA GLY A 71 -2.33 -9.85 -8.92
C GLY A 71 -2.09 -10.20 -10.38
N ASN A 72 -3.12 -10.07 -11.22
CA ASN A 72 -2.90 -10.11 -12.66
C ASN A 72 -2.01 -8.92 -13.02
N SER A 73 -0.77 -9.18 -13.42
CA SER A 73 0.11 -8.22 -14.07
C SER A 73 -0.41 -7.95 -15.49
N GLY A 74 -1.70 -7.62 -15.61
CA GLY A 74 -2.31 -7.15 -16.83
C GLY A 74 -1.65 -5.82 -17.15
N THR A 75 -0.65 -5.90 -18.04
CA THR A 75 -0.02 -4.80 -18.76
C THR A 75 -0.40 -3.42 -18.25
N LEU A 76 0.49 -2.81 -17.47
CA LEU A 76 0.62 -1.35 -17.41
C LEU A 76 1.01 -0.88 -18.82
N GLN A 77 0.08 -0.93 -19.78
CA GLN A 77 0.16 -0.07 -20.93
C GLN A 77 -0.04 1.33 -20.37
N PHE A 78 1.08 2.04 -20.20
CA PHE A 78 1.07 3.50 -20.18
C PHE A 78 0.42 3.94 -21.50
N GLN A 79 -0.91 4.08 -21.49
CA GLN A 79 -1.58 4.83 -22.55
C GLN A 79 -1.16 6.28 -22.37
N ARG A 80 -0.43 6.76 -23.38
CA ARG A 80 -0.10 8.17 -23.59
C ARG A 80 -1.35 9.03 -23.59
#